data_AF-A0A9Q7TNM1-F1
#
_entry.id   AF-A0A9Q7TNM1-F1
#
_cell.length_a   1.000
_cell.length_b   1.000
_cell.length_c   1.000
_cell.angle_alpha   90.00
_cell.angle_beta   90.00
_cell.angle_gamma   90.00
#
_symmetry.space_group_name_H-M   'P 1'
#
loop_
_entity.id
_entity.type
_entity.pdbx_description
1 polymer ?
#
loop_
_entity_poly.entity_id
_entity_poly.type
_entity_poly.pdbx_seq_one_letter_code
_entity_poly.pdbx_strand_id
1 'polypeptide(L)'
;MASNESTDHLPSTSAKASIREEWSHSDYIKRESRQIYNKLHSISADSSFVCRIHTLHPSFLLIANLRCGAWYTDPSITSAVSYFKSTDGHTHQWSFSLKRSNLHLVPSILKAGGAVVVDSTRRGKSMPDALSKTIPTWCAVLNEASRSKYGVPEKEKAGLETPRWMIPPSEHDQIQTRIDGFVQALLDSDLEVPRLETALRPVFVTPQSDLDALSDSLRNAEQAGAVPIVLASASRFVDDSANLGANVAGEAGREGMKIREGYVYVQGAGDDHENWARGLTPDVFWKHRDELLACDKSQLEARVDRLVAQEAAENGSGGHWFTPNASQTDVDKQTDPLVGDVGDVKISNTGVFVGSRSADYTFTDEERQRYGLILHFASRPKAVAETASELSDKLSSLNLLNLPPSSGGIYALHLSSSKKDMSAIRTAFPPAIDIAHNSLTKNEKVLICCQTGKDLSGSLVVAILTSCFTNQRTLIQDKAERENHLEEISKDTTRRRLQWLVSANPRASPSRAYLLRVNELLLSHRFRPDQKA
;
A
#
# COMPACT_ATOMS: atom_id res chain seq x y z
N MET A 1 42.44 -76.23 8.50
CA MET A 1 43.47 -76.15 9.55
C MET A 1 43.77 -74.68 9.78
N ALA A 2 43.85 -74.27 11.06
CA ALA A 2 44.13 -72.92 11.55
C ALA A 2 45.37 -72.29 10.86
N SER A 3 45.54 -70.97 10.78
CA SER A 3 45.53 -70.01 11.91
C SER A 3 45.58 -68.54 11.46
N ASN A 4 45.06 -67.68 12.34
CA ASN A 4 45.21 -66.22 12.41
C ASN A 4 46.66 -65.74 12.24
N GLU A 5 46.84 -64.54 11.67
CA GLU A 5 47.50 -63.43 12.38
C GLU A 5 47.26 -62.08 11.66
N SER A 6 46.60 -61.19 12.38
CA SER A 6 46.43 -59.77 12.08
C SER A 6 47.48 -58.98 12.87
N THR A 7 48.26 -58.13 12.20
CA THR A 7 49.10 -57.10 12.82
C THR A 7 48.92 -55.76 12.11
N ASP A 8 48.72 -54.74 12.94
CA ASP A 8 48.56 -53.32 12.62
C ASP A 8 49.78 -52.73 11.89
N HIS A 9 49.51 -51.90 10.88
CA HIS A 9 50.35 -50.75 10.57
C HIS A 9 49.48 -49.57 10.07
N LEU A 10 49.34 -48.56 10.92
CA LEU A 10 48.97 -47.19 10.54
C LEU A 10 49.98 -46.64 9.52
N PRO A 11 49.52 -45.79 8.58
CA PRO A 11 50.18 -44.49 8.52
C PRO A 11 49.23 -43.29 8.32
N SER A 12 49.59 -42.25 9.07
CA SER A 12 49.62 -40.82 8.71
C SER A 12 48.36 -40.15 8.16
N THR A 13 47.76 -39.38 9.06
CA THR A 13 47.10 -38.10 8.80
C THR A 13 47.86 -37.20 7.82
N SER A 14 47.22 -36.81 6.70
CA SER A 14 47.33 -35.48 6.07
C SER A 14 46.83 -35.51 4.61
N ALA A 15 45.54 -35.24 4.39
CA ALA A 15 45.02 -34.58 3.19
C ALA A 15 43.53 -34.29 3.36
N LYS A 16 43.18 -33.20 4.08
CA LYS A 16 41.86 -32.58 3.91
C LYS A 16 41.87 -31.85 2.56
N ALA A 17 41.64 -32.59 1.49
CA ALA A 17 41.34 -32.01 0.20
C ALA A 17 39.97 -31.31 0.29
N SER A 18 39.97 -29.99 0.08
CA SER A 18 38.77 -29.18 0.04
C SER A 18 37.87 -29.65 -1.10
N ILE A 19 36.67 -30.11 -0.77
CA ILE A 19 35.58 -30.24 -1.74
C ILE A 19 35.20 -28.80 -2.10
N ARG A 20 35.74 -28.28 -3.20
CA ARG A 20 35.20 -27.09 -3.86
C ARG A 20 33.88 -27.52 -4.50
N GLU A 21 32.76 -27.11 -3.91
CA GLU A 21 31.47 -27.20 -4.56
C GLU A 21 31.51 -26.36 -5.85
N GLU A 22 31.55 -27.03 -7.01
CA GLU A 22 31.33 -26.36 -8.30
C GLU A 22 29.88 -25.91 -8.37
N TRP A 23 29.64 -24.64 -8.06
CA TRP A 23 28.32 -24.05 -8.22
C TRP A 23 27.96 -23.94 -9.70
N SER A 24 26.71 -24.29 -10.04
CA SER A 24 26.21 -24.07 -11.38
C SER A 24 26.16 -22.58 -11.71
N HIS A 25 26.32 -22.21 -12.99
CA HIS A 25 26.13 -20.84 -13.46
C HIS A 25 24.77 -20.25 -13.01
N SER A 26 23.75 -21.10 -12.88
CA SER A 26 22.42 -20.71 -12.40
C SER A 26 22.39 -20.34 -10.92
N ASP A 27 23.19 -21.00 -10.08
CA ASP A 27 23.26 -20.72 -8.63
C ASP A 27 24.06 -19.45 -8.35
N TYR A 28 25.10 -19.20 -9.14
CA TYR A 28 25.80 -17.93 -9.14
C TYR A 28 24.86 -16.75 -9.48
N ILE A 29 24.04 -16.88 -10.54
CA ILE A 29 23.06 -15.85 -10.94
C ILE A 29 21.98 -15.64 -9.87
N LYS A 30 21.46 -16.72 -9.26
CA LYS A 30 20.49 -16.61 -8.16
C LYS A 30 21.08 -15.92 -6.94
N ARG A 31 22.37 -16.12 -6.66
CA ARG A 31 23.05 -15.48 -5.54
C ARG A 31 23.33 -14.00 -5.83
N GLU A 32 23.87 -13.67 -7.00
CA GLU A 32 24.14 -12.27 -7.38
C GLU A 32 22.83 -11.46 -7.48
N SER A 33 21.73 -12.05 -7.97
CA SER A 33 20.44 -11.37 -8.03
C SER A 33 19.77 -11.11 -6.68
N ARG A 34 20.24 -11.75 -5.60
CA ARG A 34 19.77 -11.50 -4.22
C ARG A 34 20.59 -10.45 -3.49
N GLN A 35 21.75 -10.08 -4.01
CA GLN A 35 22.60 -9.10 -3.35
C GLN A 35 22.00 -7.71 -3.42
N ILE A 36 21.92 -7.06 -2.26
CA ILE A 36 21.38 -5.71 -2.12
C ILE A 36 22.16 -4.70 -2.99
N TYR A 37 23.47 -4.86 -3.13
CA TYR A 37 24.32 -4.03 -4.00
C TYR A 37 23.82 -4.00 -5.45
N ASN A 38 23.68 -5.17 -6.07
CA ASN A 38 23.19 -5.31 -7.43
C ASN A 38 21.77 -4.73 -7.59
N LYS A 39 20.92 -4.90 -6.58
CA LYS A 39 19.55 -4.40 -6.59
C LYS A 39 19.46 -2.87 -6.48
N LEU A 40 20.15 -2.24 -5.54
CA LEU A 40 20.12 -0.78 -5.38
C LEU A 40 20.68 -0.07 -6.62
N HIS A 41 21.76 -0.59 -7.21
CA HIS A 41 22.30 -0.05 -8.45
C HIS A 41 21.35 -0.25 -9.64
N SER A 42 20.69 -1.40 -9.74
CA SER A 42 19.67 -1.65 -10.78
C SER A 42 18.47 -0.72 -10.62
N ILE A 43 17.99 -0.53 -9.40
CA ILE A 43 16.91 0.43 -9.07
C ILE A 43 17.31 1.84 -9.49
N SER A 44 18.52 2.30 -9.13
CA SER A 44 19.00 3.64 -9.50
C SER A 44 19.10 3.82 -11.01
N ALA A 45 19.61 2.82 -11.74
CA ALA A 45 19.67 2.86 -13.19
C ALA A 45 18.28 2.92 -13.83
N ASP A 46 17.36 2.05 -13.41
CA ASP A 46 15.99 2.00 -13.92
C ASP A 46 15.19 3.29 -13.59
N SER A 47 15.46 3.93 -12.44
CA SER A 47 14.82 5.20 -12.08
C SER A 47 15.11 6.33 -13.08
N SER A 48 16.25 6.28 -13.78
CA SER A 48 16.60 7.29 -14.79
C SER A 48 15.63 7.26 -15.97
N PHE A 49 15.11 6.09 -16.34
CA PHE A 49 14.07 5.97 -17.37
C PHE A 49 12.76 6.64 -16.93
N VAL A 50 12.36 6.44 -15.67
CA VAL A 50 11.18 7.10 -15.09
C VAL A 50 11.33 8.62 -15.10
N CYS A 51 12.49 9.14 -14.69
CA CYS A 51 12.78 10.57 -14.73
C CYS A 51 12.70 11.16 -16.15
N ARG A 52 13.13 10.40 -17.18
CA ARG A 52 13.00 10.83 -18.59
C ARG A 52 11.53 10.97 -19.01
N ILE A 53 10.66 10.02 -18.66
CA ILE A 53 9.22 10.12 -18.94
C ILE A 53 8.64 11.38 -18.27
N HIS A 54 8.95 11.60 -17.00
CA HIS A 54 8.49 12.79 -16.26
C HIS A 54 9.01 14.10 -16.90
N THR A 55 10.24 14.12 -17.38
CA THR A 55 10.83 15.30 -18.05
C THR A 55 10.12 15.62 -19.37
N LEU A 56 9.70 14.60 -20.12
CA LEU A 56 8.96 14.76 -21.38
C LEU A 56 7.51 15.18 -21.14
N HIS A 57 6.90 14.74 -20.03
CA HIS A 57 5.50 15.01 -19.68
C HIS A 57 5.36 15.53 -18.24
N PRO A 58 5.91 16.73 -17.93
CA PRO A 58 5.96 17.25 -16.56
C PRO A 58 4.58 17.64 -16.00
N SER A 59 3.57 17.79 -16.85
CA SER A 59 2.19 18.06 -16.44
C SER A 59 1.48 16.83 -15.89
N PHE A 60 1.91 15.62 -16.26
CA PHE A 60 1.23 14.39 -15.86
C PHE A 60 1.49 14.05 -14.40
N LEU A 61 0.46 13.50 -13.76
CA LEU A 61 0.57 13.05 -12.37
C LEU A 61 1.49 11.82 -12.30
N LEU A 62 2.67 11.95 -11.68
CA LEU A 62 3.56 10.80 -11.46
C LEU A 62 3.10 10.02 -10.22
N ILE A 63 2.71 8.77 -10.44
CA ILE A 63 2.09 7.89 -9.46
C ILE A 63 2.99 6.66 -9.23
N ALA A 64 3.45 6.48 -7.99
CA ALA A 64 4.16 5.27 -7.60
C ALA A 64 3.17 4.17 -7.20
N ASN A 65 3.16 3.03 -7.90
CA ASN A 65 2.41 1.87 -7.42
C ASN A 65 3.16 1.24 -6.23
N LEU A 66 2.55 1.21 -5.05
CA LEU A 66 3.20 0.78 -3.79
C LEU A 66 3.47 -0.73 -3.69
N ARG A 67 3.52 -1.43 -4.83
CA ARG A 67 4.07 -2.79 -4.95
C ARG A 67 5.59 -2.71 -4.99
N CYS A 68 6.13 -2.11 -6.04
CA CYS A 68 7.56 -1.82 -6.13
C CYS A 68 7.89 -0.49 -6.81
N GLY A 69 6.91 0.21 -7.39
CA GLY A 69 7.09 1.48 -8.11
C GLY A 69 7.78 2.58 -7.29
N ALA A 70 7.56 2.60 -5.97
CA ALA A 70 8.21 3.53 -5.04
C ALA A 70 9.76 3.44 -5.05
N TRP A 71 10.32 2.26 -5.35
CA TRP A 71 11.78 2.11 -5.48
C TRP A 71 12.33 2.87 -6.69
N TYR A 72 11.54 3.04 -7.74
CA TYR A 72 11.97 3.59 -9.03
C TYR A 72 11.55 5.05 -9.25
N THR A 73 10.84 5.64 -8.30
CA THR A 73 10.27 6.98 -8.40
C THR A 73 10.87 7.87 -7.32
N ASP A 74 11.54 8.95 -7.74
CA ASP A 74 12.12 9.93 -6.81
C ASP A 74 10.97 10.66 -6.07
N PRO A 75 10.98 10.69 -4.73
CA PRO A 75 9.97 11.39 -3.92
C PRO A 75 9.72 12.83 -4.33
N SER A 76 10.77 13.57 -4.76
CA SER A 76 10.70 14.99 -5.10
C SER A 76 9.84 15.31 -6.33
N ILE A 77 9.67 14.34 -7.23
CA ILE A 77 8.84 14.45 -8.45
C ILE A 77 7.57 13.60 -8.39
N THR A 78 7.45 12.71 -7.40
CA THR A 78 6.28 11.85 -7.26
C THR A 78 5.13 12.61 -6.64
N SER A 79 3.99 12.63 -7.32
CA SER A 79 2.81 13.40 -6.93
C SER A 79 1.81 12.60 -6.11
N ALA A 80 1.72 11.28 -6.34
CA ALA A 80 0.74 10.44 -5.67
C ALA A 80 1.17 8.97 -5.61
N VAL A 81 0.39 8.14 -4.92
CA VAL A 81 0.63 6.70 -4.76
C VAL A 81 -0.62 5.90 -5.12
N SER A 82 -0.44 4.74 -5.73
CA SER A 82 -1.51 3.78 -6.00
C SER A 82 -1.23 2.43 -5.35
N TYR A 83 -2.23 1.55 -5.34
CA TYR A 83 -2.06 0.18 -4.85
C TYR A 83 -2.80 -0.87 -5.71
N PHE A 84 -2.46 -0.91 -6.99
CA PHE A 84 -2.83 -1.98 -7.91
C PHE A 84 -2.03 -3.24 -7.61
N LYS A 85 -2.62 -4.43 -7.76
CA LYS A 85 -1.94 -5.72 -7.51
C LYS A 85 -2.02 -6.60 -8.74
N SER A 86 -0.89 -7.16 -9.10
CA SER A 86 -0.76 -8.11 -10.21
C SER A 86 -1.72 -9.29 -10.14
N THR A 87 -2.02 -9.82 -8.95
CA THR A 87 -2.97 -10.94 -8.79
C THR A 87 -4.37 -10.62 -9.30
N ASP A 88 -4.77 -9.34 -9.29
CA ASP A 88 -6.07 -8.93 -9.80
C ASP A 88 -6.13 -9.01 -11.34
N GLY A 89 -4.97 -9.13 -12.02
CA GLY A 89 -4.83 -9.35 -13.45
C GLY A 89 -4.35 -10.76 -13.84
N HIS A 90 -4.21 -11.69 -12.90
CA HIS A 90 -3.79 -13.06 -13.22
C HIS A 90 -4.84 -13.80 -14.05
N THR A 91 -4.37 -14.67 -14.94
CA THR A 91 -5.21 -15.51 -15.79
C THR A 91 -6.22 -16.30 -14.93
N HIS A 92 -7.48 -16.34 -15.38
CA HIS A 92 -8.64 -16.91 -14.68
C HIS A 92 -9.09 -16.21 -13.39
N GLN A 93 -8.27 -15.31 -12.81
CA GLN A 93 -8.62 -14.56 -11.59
C GLN A 93 -9.23 -13.20 -11.88
N TRP A 94 -8.89 -12.55 -13.01
CA TRP A 94 -9.20 -11.16 -13.38
C TRP A 94 -10.32 -10.54 -12.56
N SER A 95 -10.02 -9.45 -11.85
CA SER A 95 -10.92 -8.86 -10.86
C SER A 95 -10.78 -7.35 -10.76
N PHE A 96 -11.88 -6.68 -10.43
CA PHE A 96 -11.91 -5.28 -10.05
C PHE A 96 -12.05 -5.13 -8.53
N SER A 97 -11.05 -4.55 -7.87
CA SER A 97 -11.01 -4.48 -6.40
C SER A 97 -11.76 -3.26 -5.86
N LEU A 98 -12.99 -3.46 -5.36
CA LEU A 98 -13.71 -2.41 -4.62
C LEU A 98 -13.00 -1.97 -3.33
N LYS A 99 -12.17 -2.85 -2.73
CA LYS A 99 -11.37 -2.50 -1.55
C LYS A 99 -10.17 -1.62 -1.93
N ARG A 100 -9.56 -1.82 -3.09
CA ARG A 100 -8.38 -1.08 -3.57
C ARG A 100 -8.74 -0.40 -4.88
N SER A 101 -9.75 0.45 -4.79
CA SER A 101 -10.41 1.02 -5.96
C SER A 101 -9.56 2.09 -6.63
N ASN A 102 -8.61 2.71 -5.92
CA ASN A 102 -7.75 3.81 -6.41
C ASN A 102 -8.53 5.02 -6.97
N LEU A 103 -9.83 5.15 -6.65
CA LEU A 103 -10.70 6.23 -7.16
C LEU A 103 -10.27 7.62 -6.70
N HIS A 104 -9.62 7.71 -5.53
CA HIS A 104 -9.05 8.96 -5.00
C HIS A 104 -8.05 9.62 -5.95
N LEU A 105 -7.47 8.89 -6.91
CA LEU A 105 -6.54 9.44 -7.90
C LEU A 105 -7.27 10.15 -9.03
N VAL A 106 -8.52 9.77 -9.33
CA VAL A 106 -9.23 10.23 -10.55
C VAL A 106 -9.32 11.75 -10.63
N PRO A 107 -9.72 12.50 -9.58
CA PRO A 107 -9.78 13.96 -9.66
C PRO A 107 -8.42 14.60 -10.02
N SER A 108 -7.34 14.12 -9.40
CA SER A 108 -5.98 14.63 -9.65
C SER A 108 -5.47 14.26 -11.04
N ILE A 109 -5.81 13.07 -11.54
CA ILE A 109 -5.48 12.62 -12.91
C ILE A 109 -6.18 13.52 -13.93
N LEU A 110 -7.48 13.78 -13.74
CA LEU A 110 -8.25 14.64 -14.63
C LEU A 110 -7.72 16.09 -14.62
N LYS A 111 -7.37 16.62 -13.44
CA LYS A 111 -6.78 17.96 -13.30
C LYS A 111 -5.42 18.07 -14.00
N ALA A 112 -4.60 17.02 -13.95
CA ALA A 112 -3.29 16.95 -14.60
C ALA A 112 -3.37 16.68 -16.12
N GLY A 113 -4.54 16.28 -16.63
CA GLY A 113 -4.73 15.90 -18.03
C GLY A 113 -4.12 14.54 -18.39
N GLY A 114 -3.59 13.80 -17.42
CA GLY A 114 -2.92 12.52 -17.64
C GLY A 114 -2.12 12.06 -16.43
N ALA A 115 -1.64 10.82 -16.47
CA ALA A 115 -0.86 10.24 -15.39
C ALA A 115 0.20 9.27 -15.87
N VAL A 116 1.26 9.11 -15.08
CA VAL A 116 2.29 8.08 -15.24
C VAL A 116 2.24 7.17 -14.03
N VAL A 117 1.81 5.92 -14.19
CA VAL A 117 1.82 4.90 -13.14
C VAL A 117 3.04 4.01 -13.31
N VAL A 118 3.92 4.02 -12.31
CA VAL A 118 5.18 3.27 -12.32
C VAL A 118 5.06 2.00 -11.50
N ASP A 119 5.45 0.89 -12.09
CA ASP A 119 5.66 -0.39 -11.41
C ASP A 119 6.77 -1.18 -12.13
N SER A 120 7.14 -2.35 -11.63
CA SER A 120 8.11 -3.20 -12.30
C SER A 120 7.79 -4.68 -12.07
N THR A 121 8.47 -5.56 -12.81
CA THR A 121 8.33 -7.01 -12.68
C THR A 121 9.67 -7.70 -12.81
N ARG A 122 9.80 -8.85 -12.15
CA ARG A 122 10.96 -9.75 -12.27
C ARG A 122 10.96 -10.46 -13.64
N ARG A 123 12.00 -11.28 -13.85
CA ARG A 123 12.25 -12.01 -15.09
C ARG A 123 11.03 -12.77 -15.61
N GLY A 124 10.92 -12.86 -16.94
CA GLY A 124 9.88 -13.62 -17.65
C GLY A 124 8.72 -12.79 -18.17
N LYS A 125 8.63 -11.49 -17.82
CA LYS A 125 7.64 -10.55 -18.38
C LYS A 125 8.29 -9.19 -18.64
N SER A 126 7.84 -8.48 -19.67
CA SER A 126 8.27 -7.10 -19.95
C SER A 126 7.55 -6.07 -19.05
N MET A 127 6.39 -6.43 -18.52
CA MET A 127 5.54 -5.57 -17.71
C MET A 127 4.77 -6.40 -16.67
N PRO A 128 4.55 -5.91 -15.44
CA PRO A 128 3.72 -6.61 -14.46
C PRO A 128 2.25 -6.65 -14.89
N ASP A 129 1.53 -7.70 -14.48
CA ASP A 129 0.08 -7.84 -14.74
C ASP A 129 -0.75 -6.68 -14.16
N ALA A 130 -0.22 -5.97 -13.15
CA ALA A 130 -0.82 -4.74 -12.64
C ALA A 130 -0.95 -3.67 -13.73
N LEU A 131 0.10 -3.49 -14.53
CA LEU A 131 0.13 -2.52 -15.63
C LEU A 131 -0.48 -3.11 -16.92
N SER A 132 -0.24 -4.38 -17.25
CA SER A 132 -0.73 -4.94 -18.53
C SER A 132 -2.20 -5.35 -18.54
N LYS A 133 -2.81 -5.58 -17.36
CA LYS A 133 -4.20 -6.08 -17.25
C LYS A 133 -5.03 -5.40 -16.18
N THR A 134 -4.51 -5.23 -14.95
CA THR A 134 -5.31 -4.69 -13.83
C THR A 134 -5.71 -3.24 -14.06
N ILE A 135 -4.78 -2.34 -14.39
CA ILE A 135 -5.09 -0.93 -14.65
C ILE A 135 -5.90 -0.74 -15.95
N PRO A 136 -5.63 -1.47 -17.04
CA PRO A 136 -6.53 -1.53 -18.19
C PRO A 136 -7.97 -1.89 -17.84
N THR A 137 -8.16 -2.94 -17.03
CA THR A 137 -9.48 -3.34 -16.54
C THR A 137 -10.10 -2.22 -15.71
N TRP A 138 -9.32 -1.57 -14.85
CA TRP A 138 -9.76 -0.42 -14.06
C TRP A 138 -10.22 0.74 -14.95
N CYS A 139 -9.47 1.13 -15.98
CA CYS A 139 -9.85 2.19 -16.91
C CYS A 139 -11.18 1.86 -17.61
N ALA A 140 -11.29 0.65 -18.17
CA ALA A 140 -12.51 0.20 -18.85
C ALA A 140 -13.74 0.21 -17.93
N VAL A 141 -13.59 -0.29 -16.70
CA VAL A 141 -14.68 -0.28 -15.70
C VAL A 141 -15.10 1.13 -15.33
N LEU A 142 -14.16 2.07 -15.13
CA LEU A 142 -14.50 3.45 -14.80
C LEU A 142 -15.16 4.19 -15.95
N ASN A 143 -14.65 4.02 -17.17
CA ASN A 143 -15.24 4.61 -18.36
C ASN A 143 -16.69 4.12 -18.52
N GLU A 144 -16.92 2.81 -18.43
CA GLU A 144 -18.25 2.22 -18.61
C GLU A 144 -19.21 2.51 -17.45
N ALA A 145 -18.73 2.55 -16.20
CA ALA A 145 -19.53 2.93 -15.05
C ALA A 145 -19.93 4.42 -15.10
N SER A 146 -19.00 5.31 -15.46
CA SER A 146 -19.30 6.72 -15.70
C SER A 146 -20.34 6.86 -16.81
N ARG A 147 -20.19 6.13 -17.92
CA ARG A 147 -21.12 6.16 -19.04
C ARG A 147 -22.50 5.68 -18.63
N SER A 148 -22.57 4.58 -17.89
CA SER A 148 -23.85 4.02 -17.41
C SER A 148 -24.58 4.95 -16.45
N LYS A 149 -23.84 5.70 -15.62
CA LYS A 149 -24.43 6.58 -14.60
C LYS A 149 -24.70 8.01 -15.10
N TYR A 150 -23.85 8.55 -15.97
CA TYR A 150 -23.85 9.96 -16.37
C TYR A 150 -23.98 10.19 -17.88
N GLY A 151 -23.94 9.14 -18.69
CA GLY A 151 -24.01 9.22 -20.15
C GLY A 151 -22.67 9.53 -20.86
N VAL A 152 -21.57 9.67 -20.10
CA VAL A 152 -20.23 10.02 -20.61
C VAL A 152 -19.14 9.11 -20.01
N PRO A 153 -18.07 8.75 -20.75
CA PRO A 153 -17.70 9.18 -22.09
C PRO A 153 -18.37 8.35 -23.21
N GLU A 154 -18.17 8.72 -24.47
CA GLU A 154 -18.67 7.97 -25.63
C GLU A 154 -18.19 6.51 -25.65
N LYS A 155 -19.09 5.58 -26.02
CA LYS A 155 -18.86 4.13 -25.96
C LYS A 155 -17.62 3.67 -26.75
N GLU A 156 -17.38 4.26 -27.92
CA GLU A 156 -16.27 3.87 -28.81
C GLU A 156 -14.89 4.17 -28.20
N LYS A 157 -14.82 5.05 -27.21
CA LYS A 157 -13.58 5.48 -26.54
C LYS A 157 -13.36 4.77 -25.19
N ALA A 158 -14.30 3.94 -24.74
CA ALA A 158 -14.37 3.43 -23.37
C ALA A 158 -13.94 1.96 -23.18
N GLY A 159 -13.55 1.26 -24.25
CA GLY A 159 -13.27 -0.17 -24.23
C GLY A 159 -12.02 -0.59 -23.46
N LEU A 160 -11.86 -1.89 -23.25
CA LEU A 160 -10.62 -2.46 -22.71
C LEU A 160 -9.48 -2.30 -23.72
N GLU A 161 -8.33 -1.79 -23.27
CA GLU A 161 -7.11 -1.74 -24.07
C GLU A 161 -5.99 -2.50 -23.34
N THR A 162 -5.42 -3.54 -23.95
CA THR A 162 -4.29 -4.31 -23.39
C THR A 162 -3.10 -4.33 -24.35
N PRO A 163 -1.86 -4.51 -23.89
CA PRO A 163 -0.69 -4.50 -24.76
C PRO A 163 -0.65 -5.77 -25.63
N ARG A 164 -0.92 -5.62 -26.93
CA ARG A 164 -1.08 -6.76 -27.88
C ARG A 164 0.14 -7.65 -28.03
N TRP A 165 1.34 -7.14 -27.73
CA TRP A 165 2.58 -7.93 -27.75
C TRP A 165 2.73 -8.86 -26.53
N MET A 166 1.98 -8.61 -25.46
CA MET A 166 2.06 -9.38 -24.22
C MET A 166 0.77 -10.17 -23.94
N ILE A 167 -0.39 -9.61 -24.31
CA ILE A 167 -1.71 -10.20 -24.02
C ILE A 167 -2.33 -10.71 -25.32
N PRO A 168 -2.49 -12.04 -25.49
CA PRO A 168 -3.13 -12.63 -26.65
C PRO A 168 -4.61 -12.19 -26.78
N PRO A 169 -5.17 -12.14 -28.02
CA PRO A 169 -6.58 -11.78 -28.22
C PRO A 169 -7.55 -12.64 -27.40
N SER A 170 -7.28 -13.93 -27.26
CA SER A 170 -8.13 -14.84 -26.46
C SER A 170 -8.15 -14.52 -24.97
N GLU A 171 -7.04 -14.02 -24.39
CA GLU A 171 -7.01 -13.56 -23.01
C GLU A 171 -7.71 -12.20 -22.88
N HIS A 172 -7.47 -11.30 -23.84
CA HIS A 172 -8.16 -10.01 -23.90
C HIS A 172 -9.69 -10.17 -23.90
N ASP A 173 -10.23 -11.03 -24.76
CA ASP A 173 -11.68 -11.27 -24.87
C ASP A 173 -12.28 -11.86 -23.58
N GLN A 174 -11.52 -12.71 -22.88
CA GLN A 174 -11.92 -13.26 -21.58
C GLN A 174 -11.98 -12.19 -20.49
N ILE A 175 -11.08 -11.20 -20.51
CA ILE A 175 -11.13 -10.05 -19.60
C ILE A 175 -12.31 -9.16 -19.97
N GLN A 176 -12.48 -8.86 -21.26
CA GLN A 176 -13.56 -8.02 -21.78
C GLN A 176 -14.95 -8.54 -21.39
N THR A 177 -15.15 -9.85 -21.44
CA THR A 177 -16.42 -10.52 -21.05
C THR A 177 -16.76 -10.31 -19.56
N ARG A 178 -15.79 -9.96 -18.71
CA ARG A 178 -16.01 -9.74 -17.27
C ARG A 178 -16.27 -8.27 -16.91
N ILE A 179 -16.04 -7.34 -17.83
CA ILE A 179 -16.12 -5.90 -17.56
C ILE A 179 -17.52 -5.51 -17.05
N ASP A 180 -18.59 -5.96 -17.70
CA ASP A 180 -19.96 -5.63 -17.31
C ASP A 180 -20.28 -6.05 -15.85
N GLY A 181 -19.79 -7.22 -15.44
CA GLY A 181 -19.95 -7.69 -14.05
C GLY A 181 -19.19 -6.81 -13.05
N PHE A 182 -18.03 -6.28 -13.41
CA PHE A 182 -17.28 -5.35 -12.57
C PHE A 182 -17.91 -3.96 -12.52
N VAL A 183 -18.47 -3.50 -13.63
CA VAL A 183 -19.24 -2.25 -13.71
C VAL A 183 -20.44 -2.33 -12.79
N GLN A 184 -21.22 -3.41 -12.86
CA GLN A 184 -22.36 -3.62 -11.98
C GLN A 184 -21.94 -3.65 -10.51
N ALA A 185 -20.85 -4.36 -10.19
CA ALA A 185 -20.32 -4.40 -8.83
C ALA A 185 -19.86 -3.03 -8.30
N LEU A 186 -19.38 -2.13 -9.16
CA LEU A 186 -19.04 -0.76 -8.79
C LEU A 186 -20.30 0.09 -8.59
N LEU A 187 -21.27 0.00 -9.51
CA LEU A 187 -22.56 0.72 -9.43
C LEU A 187 -23.36 0.34 -8.17
N ASP A 188 -23.31 -0.92 -7.75
CA ASP A 188 -24.00 -1.43 -6.56
C ASP A 188 -23.25 -1.18 -5.24
N SER A 189 -22.01 -0.68 -5.32
CA SER A 189 -21.18 -0.39 -4.15
C SER A 189 -21.43 1.00 -3.58
N ASP A 190 -20.93 1.26 -2.37
CA ASP A 190 -21.02 2.60 -1.76
C ASP A 190 -19.90 3.53 -2.24
N LEU A 191 -19.13 3.14 -3.28
CA LEU A 191 -18.10 3.98 -3.86
C LEU A 191 -18.72 4.99 -4.82
N GLU A 192 -18.17 6.21 -4.81
CA GLU A 192 -18.60 7.22 -5.75
C GLU A 192 -18.04 6.94 -7.14
N VAL A 193 -18.93 6.67 -8.09
CA VAL A 193 -18.55 6.55 -9.50
C VAL A 193 -18.13 7.93 -10.01
N PRO A 194 -16.88 8.11 -10.47
CA PRO A 194 -16.42 9.38 -11.00
C PRO A 194 -17.13 9.69 -12.31
N ARG A 195 -17.41 10.98 -12.55
CA ARG A 195 -17.89 11.45 -13.84
C ARG A 195 -16.70 11.76 -14.74
N LEU A 196 -16.59 11.01 -15.83
CA LEU A 196 -15.51 11.10 -16.80
C LEU A 196 -16.07 11.69 -18.11
N GLU A 197 -15.80 12.98 -18.35
CA GLU A 197 -16.19 13.62 -19.61
C GLU A 197 -15.47 12.99 -20.81
N THR A 198 -14.24 12.54 -20.59
CA THR A 198 -13.37 11.88 -21.54
C THR A 198 -12.86 10.55 -20.99
N ALA A 199 -12.60 9.59 -21.87
CA ALA A 199 -12.21 8.24 -21.44
C ALA A 199 -10.78 8.20 -20.92
N LEU A 200 -10.55 7.43 -19.84
CA LEU A 200 -9.21 7.06 -19.38
C LEU A 200 -8.63 6.02 -20.35
N ARG A 201 -7.44 6.29 -20.89
CA ARG A 201 -6.83 5.47 -21.93
C ARG A 201 -5.44 4.96 -21.52
N PRO A 202 -5.25 3.65 -21.35
CA PRO A 202 -3.94 3.06 -21.07
C PRO A 202 -2.93 3.30 -22.21
N VAL A 203 -1.70 3.69 -21.86
CA VAL A 203 -0.57 3.80 -22.79
C VAL A 203 0.61 3.05 -22.20
N PHE A 204 1.05 1.97 -22.84
CA PHE A 204 2.04 1.06 -22.25
C PHE A 204 3.46 1.44 -22.65
N VAL A 205 4.36 1.55 -21.67
CA VAL A 205 5.74 1.98 -21.91
C VAL A 205 6.70 1.08 -21.13
N THR A 206 7.77 0.65 -21.80
CA THR A 206 8.91 -0.06 -21.20
C THR A 206 10.21 0.65 -21.58
N PRO A 207 11.37 0.29 -21.00
CA PRO A 207 12.65 0.91 -21.37
C PRO A 207 13.08 0.62 -22.82
N GLN A 208 12.44 -0.36 -23.47
CA GLN A 208 12.62 -0.65 -24.90
C GLN A 208 11.71 0.18 -25.81
N SER A 209 10.74 0.92 -25.27
CA SER A 209 9.86 1.76 -26.05
C SER A 209 10.59 3.00 -26.57
N ASP A 210 10.24 3.40 -27.80
CA ASP A 210 10.65 4.68 -28.36
C ASP A 210 9.85 5.82 -27.70
N LEU A 211 10.53 6.68 -26.95
CA LEU A 211 9.90 7.80 -26.24
C LEU A 211 9.45 8.92 -27.18
N ASP A 212 10.01 9.01 -28.39
CA ASP A 212 9.55 9.97 -29.39
C ASP A 212 8.17 9.52 -29.93
N ALA A 213 8.03 8.23 -30.23
CA ALA A 213 6.75 7.63 -30.61
C ALA A 213 5.70 7.66 -29.47
N LEU A 214 6.13 7.65 -28.21
CA LEU A 214 5.26 7.87 -27.06
C LEU A 214 4.64 9.27 -27.10
N SER A 215 5.44 10.30 -27.38
CA SER A 215 4.96 11.68 -27.47
C SER A 215 3.85 11.81 -28.52
N ASP A 216 3.99 11.15 -29.67
CA ASP A 216 2.97 11.13 -30.71
C ASP A 216 1.71 10.35 -30.29
N SER A 217 1.89 9.22 -29.60
CA SER A 217 0.78 8.44 -29.05
C SER A 217 -0.04 9.24 -28.02
N LEU A 218 0.63 10.05 -27.21
CA LEU A 218 0.00 10.94 -26.22
C LEU A 218 -0.72 12.11 -26.87
N ARG A 219 -0.11 12.77 -27.87
CA ARG A 219 -0.79 13.80 -28.68
C ARG A 219 -2.04 13.25 -29.34
N ASN A 220 -2.00 12.03 -29.87
CA ASN A 220 -3.15 11.38 -30.48
C ASN A 220 -4.25 11.08 -29.46
N ALA A 221 -3.90 10.69 -28.23
CA ALA A 221 -4.86 10.49 -27.15
C ALA A 221 -5.54 11.81 -26.76
N GLU A 222 -4.77 12.89 -26.61
CA GLU A 222 -5.30 14.23 -26.33
C GLU A 222 -6.25 14.70 -27.44
N GLN A 223 -5.86 14.56 -28.71
CA GLN A 223 -6.69 14.92 -29.87
C GLN A 223 -7.98 14.10 -29.96
N ALA A 224 -7.95 12.83 -29.53
CA ALA A 224 -9.14 11.98 -29.46
C ALA A 224 -10.08 12.35 -28.30
N GLY A 225 -9.68 13.30 -27.44
CA GLY A 225 -10.40 13.64 -26.21
C GLY A 225 -10.36 12.47 -25.23
N ALA A 226 -9.18 11.92 -24.97
CA ALA A 226 -8.94 10.88 -23.97
C ALA A 226 -7.88 11.34 -22.97
N VAL A 227 -7.96 10.84 -21.74
CA VAL A 227 -6.99 11.12 -20.66
C VAL A 227 -5.99 9.96 -20.62
N PRO A 228 -4.74 10.17 -21.07
CA PRO A 228 -3.74 9.11 -21.11
C PRO A 228 -3.29 8.69 -19.71
N ILE A 229 -3.27 7.38 -19.49
CA ILE A 229 -2.70 6.73 -18.32
C ILE A 229 -1.47 5.95 -18.78
N VAL A 230 -0.30 6.57 -18.69
CA VAL A 230 0.99 6.00 -19.05
C VAL A 230 1.38 4.93 -18.03
N LEU A 231 1.40 3.67 -18.44
CA LEU A 231 1.72 2.51 -17.63
C LEU A 231 3.18 2.13 -17.87
N ALA A 232 4.07 2.63 -17.02
CA ALA A 232 5.51 2.53 -17.17
C ALA A 232 6.08 1.36 -16.37
N SER A 233 6.52 0.31 -17.07
CA SER A 233 7.36 -0.73 -16.47
C SER A 233 8.78 -0.18 -16.32
N ALA A 234 9.27 0.02 -15.10
CA ALA A 234 10.54 0.72 -14.88
C ALA A 234 11.76 -0.08 -15.35
N SER A 235 11.74 -1.41 -15.19
CA SER A 235 12.89 -2.25 -15.50
C SER A 235 12.87 -2.79 -16.93
N ARG A 236 14.06 -2.90 -17.54
CA ARG A 236 14.19 -3.46 -18.89
C ARG A 236 13.86 -4.95 -18.84
N PHE A 237 13.11 -5.43 -19.83
CA PHE A 237 12.98 -6.87 -20.06
C PHE A 237 14.33 -7.51 -20.42
N VAL A 238 14.68 -8.63 -19.76
CA VAL A 238 15.86 -9.43 -20.07
C VAL A 238 15.41 -10.82 -20.51
N ASP A 239 15.58 -11.13 -21.80
CA ASP A 239 15.00 -12.30 -22.46
C ASP A 239 15.66 -13.63 -22.05
N ASP A 240 16.97 -13.66 -21.75
CA ASP A 240 17.57 -14.87 -21.18
C ASP A 240 18.92 -14.69 -20.48
N SER A 241 19.26 -15.67 -19.64
CA SER A 241 20.46 -15.74 -18.78
C SER A 241 21.82 -15.89 -19.51
N ALA A 242 21.81 -16.17 -20.81
CA ALA A 242 23.03 -16.37 -21.61
C ALA A 242 23.79 -15.06 -21.93
N ASN A 243 23.13 -13.90 -21.86
CA ASN A 243 23.74 -12.60 -22.21
C ASN A 243 24.18 -11.77 -20.99
N LEU A 244 24.36 -12.39 -19.83
CA LEU A 244 24.89 -11.69 -18.64
C LEU A 244 26.38 -11.30 -18.79
N GLY A 245 27.14 -12.01 -19.62
CA GLY A 245 28.51 -11.62 -19.99
C GLY A 245 28.58 -10.53 -21.06
N ALA A 246 27.54 -10.41 -21.91
CA ALA A 246 27.50 -9.45 -23.03
C ALA A 246 26.87 -8.10 -22.65
N ASN A 247 26.02 -8.05 -21.62
CA ASN A 247 25.42 -6.80 -21.13
C ASN A 247 26.39 -5.90 -20.32
N VAL A 248 27.68 -6.22 -20.33
CA VAL A 248 28.77 -5.34 -19.91
C VAL A 248 29.19 -4.38 -21.04
N ALA A 249 28.82 -4.65 -22.31
CA ALA A 249 29.18 -3.79 -23.44
C ALA A 249 28.15 -3.85 -24.58
N GLY A 250 27.33 -2.80 -24.70
CA GLY A 250 26.32 -2.63 -25.75
C GLY A 250 24.93 -2.60 -25.10
N GLU A 251 24.25 -1.47 -24.92
CA GLU A 251 24.08 -0.34 -25.82
C GLU A 251 24.16 0.98 -25.02
N ALA A 252 25.37 1.41 -24.68
CA ALA A 252 25.67 2.77 -24.24
C ALA A 252 25.94 3.67 -25.46
N GLY A 253 25.01 3.66 -26.41
CA GLY A 253 25.16 4.28 -27.72
C GLY A 253 24.09 5.33 -28.02
N ARG A 254 23.80 6.23 -27.07
CA ARG A 254 23.23 7.57 -27.30
C ARG A 254 23.28 8.38 -26.01
N GLU A 255 24.22 9.32 -26.00
CA GLU A 255 24.42 10.44 -25.07
C GLU A 255 24.64 10.15 -23.57
N GLY A 256 25.92 10.16 -23.18
CA GLY A 256 26.36 11.05 -22.09
C GLY A 256 26.50 10.51 -20.67
N MET A 257 26.28 9.22 -20.40
CA MET A 257 26.39 8.68 -19.03
C MET A 257 27.53 7.65 -18.92
N LYS A 258 28.66 8.08 -18.32
CA LYS A 258 29.79 7.20 -17.99
C LYS A 258 29.32 6.07 -17.07
N ILE A 259 29.43 4.83 -17.52
CA ILE A 259 29.14 3.62 -16.75
C ILE A 259 30.11 3.55 -15.56
N ARG A 260 29.61 3.50 -14.32
CA ARG A 260 30.39 2.96 -13.20
C ARG A 260 30.38 1.43 -13.36
N GLU A 261 31.46 0.89 -13.91
CA GLU A 261 31.72 -0.55 -14.00
C GLU A 261 31.64 -1.16 -12.58
N GLY A 262 30.80 -2.19 -12.34
CA GLY A 262 30.88 -2.93 -11.07
C GLY A 262 29.67 -3.70 -10.53
N TYR A 263 28.48 -3.68 -11.15
CA TYR A 263 27.30 -4.41 -10.63
C TYR A 263 26.60 -5.26 -11.69
N VAL A 264 25.93 -6.33 -11.24
CA VAL A 264 25.10 -7.18 -12.10
C VAL A 264 23.68 -6.62 -12.15
N TYR A 265 23.18 -6.33 -13.35
CA TYR A 265 21.82 -5.82 -13.50
C TYR A 265 20.75 -6.87 -13.11
N VAL A 266 19.76 -6.43 -12.33
CA VAL A 266 18.62 -7.22 -11.86
C VAL A 266 17.33 -6.56 -12.31
N GLN A 267 16.68 -7.13 -13.33
CA GLN A 267 15.33 -6.74 -13.73
C GLN A 267 14.36 -6.85 -12.54
N GLY A 268 13.56 -5.82 -12.30
CA GLY A 268 12.56 -5.83 -11.23
C GLY A 268 13.21 -5.88 -9.85
N ALA A 269 14.39 -5.28 -9.70
CA ALA A 269 15.15 -5.28 -8.45
C ALA A 269 14.34 -4.83 -7.21
N GLY A 270 13.41 -3.89 -7.35
CA GLY A 270 12.53 -3.38 -6.29
C GLY A 270 11.41 -4.34 -5.86
N ASP A 271 11.13 -5.39 -6.63
CA ASP A 271 10.11 -6.38 -6.32
C ASP A 271 10.59 -7.36 -5.22
N ASP A 272 9.65 -7.91 -4.44
CA ASP A 272 9.90 -8.79 -3.29
C ASP A 272 10.98 -8.25 -2.33
N HIS A 273 10.94 -6.95 -2.04
CA HIS A 273 11.91 -6.27 -1.17
C HIS A 273 12.00 -6.88 0.23
N GLU A 274 10.94 -7.52 0.71
CA GLU A 274 10.92 -8.23 1.98
C GLU A 274 12.00 -9.31 2.07
N ASN A 275 12.46 -9.84 0.93
CA ASN A 275 13.45 -10.91 0.85
C ASN A 275 14.91 -10.41 0.77
N TRP A 276 15.16 -9.12 0.52
CA TRP A 276 16.52 -8.62 0.24
C TRP A 276 16.84 -7.26 0.86
N ALA A 277 15.84 -6.42 1.16
CA ALA A 277 16.05 -5.03 1.53
C ALA A 277 16.53 -4.84 2.98
N ARG A 278 16.50 -5.88 3.82
CA ARG A 278 16.98 -5.83 5.21
C ARG A 278 16.33 -4.71 6.04
N GLY A 279 15.05 -4.42 5.78
CA GLY A 279 14.32 -3.34 6.43
C GLY A 279 14.50 -1.97 5.80
N LEU A 280 15.35 -1.82 4.78
CA LEU A 280 15.47 -0.59 4.00
C LEU A 280 14.14 -0.31 3.28
N THR A 281 13.64 0.92 3.42
CA THR A 281 12.47 1.41 2.70
C THR A 281 12.88 2.28 1.51
N PRO A 282 12.00 2.48 0.52
CA PRO A 282 12.21 3.46 -0.54
C PRO A 282 12.57 4.85 -0.03
N ASP A 283 11.88 5.36 1.00
CA ASP A 283 12.17 6.69 1.57
C ASP A 283 13.62 6.78 2.08
N VAL A 284 14.09 5.78 2.82
CA VAL A 284 15.48 5.75 3.32
C VAL A 284 16.47 5.59 2.17
N PHE A 285 16.15 4.78 1.17
CA PHE A 285 16.99 4.65 -0.02
C PHE A 285 17.14 5.98 -0.76
N TRP A 286 16.05 6.71 -1.01
CA TRP A 286 16.09 7.98 -1.71
C TRP A 286 16.79 9.07 -0.90
N LYS A 287 16.53 9.13 0.41
CA LYS A 287 17.21 10.06 1.35
C LYS A 287 18.73 9.85 1.39
N HIS A 288 19.19 8.60 1.29
CA HIS A 288 20.61 8.23 1.38
C HIS A 288 21.17 7.66 0.06
N ARG A 289 20.57 8.01 -1.08
CA ARG A 289 20.85 7.38 -2.38
C ARG A 289 22.32 7.44 -2.75
N ASP A 290 22.89 8.65 -2.74
CA ASP A 290 24.27 8.87 -3.19
C ASP A 290 25.27 8.15 -2.30
N GLU A 291 25.01 8.11 -0.99
CA GLU A 291 25.82 7.39 -0.02
C GLU A 291 25.77 5.88 -0.23
N LEU A 292 24.56 5.32 -0.39
CA LEU A 292 24.36 3.89 -0.62
C LEU A 292 24.99 3.43 -1.94
N LEU A 293 24.91 4.24 -3.00
CA LEU A 293 25.48 3.92 -4.32
C LEU A 293 26.98 4.19 -4.44
N ALA A 294 27.57 4.91 -3.47
CA ALA A 294 29.02 5.08 -3.36
C ALA A 294 29.68 4.02 -2.45
N CYS A 295 28.89 3.26 -1.69
CA CYS A 295 29.38 2.27 -0.75
C CYS A 295 29.88 1.00 -1.44
N ASP A 296 31.03 0.49 -1.02
CA ASP A 296 31.57 -0.76 -1.52
C ASP A 296 30.66 -1.95 -1.22
N LYS A 297 30.64 -2.93 -2.14
CA LYS A 297 29.82 -4.14 -2.04
C LYS A 297 29.93 -4.88 -0.70
N SER A 298 31.13 -4.91 -0.09
CA SER A 298 31.38 -5.58 1.19
C SER A 298 30.86 -4.80 2.42
N GLN A 299 30.68 -3.48 2.30
CA GLN A 299 30.27 -2.59 3.39
C GLN A 299 28.80 -2.21 3.33
N LEU A 300 28.15 -2.38 2.18
CA LEU A 300 26.79 -1.91 1.93
C LEU A 300 25.77 -2.51 2.91
N GLU A 301 25.83 -3.81 3.20
CA GLU A 301 24.88 -4.44 4.14
C GLU A 301 24.99 -3.81 5.54
N ALA A 302 26.21 -3.64 6.05
CA ALA A 302 26.46 -3.00 7.34
C ALA A 302 26.09 -1.51 7.34
N ARG A 303 26.12 -0.83 6.19
CA ARG A 303 25.64 0.54 6.07
C ARG A 303 24.11 0.61 6.11
N VAL A 304 23.44 -0.28 5.38
CA VAL A 304 21.97 -0.40 5.38
C VAL A 304 21.45 -0.69 6.78
N ASP A 305 22.04 -1.66 7.48
CA ASP A 305 21.63 -2.01 8.85
C ASP A 305 21.74 -0.81 9.81
N ARG A 306 22.80 0.02 9.65
CA ARG A 306 22.97 1.26 10.42
C ARG A 306 21.91 2.32 10.10
N LEU A 307 21.60 2.53 8.82
CA LEU A 307 20.57 3.50 8.41
C LEU A 307 19.18 3.09 8.90
N VAL A 308 18.84 1.80 8.77
CA VAL A 308 17.56 1.26 9.27
C VAL A 308 17.45 1.42 10.78
N ALA A 309 18.54 1.18 11.54
CA ALA A 309 18.55 1.38 12.98
C ALA A 309 18.43 2.88 13.38
N GLN A 310 19.08 3.78 12.64
CA GLN A 310 18.97 5.23 12.83
C GLN A 310 17.55 5.72 12.59
N GLU A 311 16.94 5.32 11.47
CA GLU A 311 15.58 5.68 11.12
C GLU A 311 14.56 5.13 12.14
N ALA A 312 14.76 3.91 12.63
CA ALA A 312 13.93 3.32 13.68
C ALA A 312 14.06 4.04 15.04
N ALA A 313 15.21 4.67 15.32
CA ALA A 313 15.42 5.46 16.53
C ALA A 313 14.81 6.86 16.40
N GLU A 314 14.89 7.48 15.23
CA GLU A 314 14.36 8.82 14.95
C GLU A 314 12.83 8.83 14.81
N ASN A 315 12.26 7.85 14.11
CA ASN A 315 10.84 7.83 13.74
C ASN A 315 10.03 6.70 14.41
N GLY A 316 10.65 5.97 15.36
CA GLY A 316 10.07 4.76 15.97
C GLY A 316 10.05 3.57 14.99
N SER A 317 9.62 2.39 15.45
CA SER A 317 9.55 1.15 14.63
C SER A 317 8.44 1.16 13.57
N GLY A 318 8.10 2.33 13.02
CA GLY A 318 7.00 2.58 12.10
C GLY A 318 7.30 3.70 11.11
N GLY A 319 8.57 3.89 10.72
CA GLY A 319 8.98 4.83 9.68
C GLY A 319 8.15 4.68 8.40
N HIS A 320 7.90 5.80 7.72
CA HIS A 320 7.05 5.83 6.55
C HIS A 320 7.67 5.02 5.40
N TRP A 321 6.84 4.24 4.69
CA TRP A 321 7.31 3.36 3.63
C TRP A 321 7.73 4.13 2.37
N PHE A 322 6.92 5.12 1.95
CA PHE A 322 7.22 5.99 0.81
C PHE A 322 6.37 7.26 0.81
N THR A 323 6.99 8.44 0.90
CA THR A 323 6.34 9.76 0.98
C THR A 323 6.53 10.54 -0.32
N PRO A 324 5.47 10.76 -1.12
CA PRO A 324 5.51 11.72 -2.21
C PRO A 324 5.75 13.13 -1.66
N ASN A 325 6.74 13.84 -2.22
CA ASN A 325 7.12 15.19 -1.80
C ASN A 325 6.80 16.25 -2.85
N ALA A 326 6.39 15.85 -4.07
CA ALA A 326 6.01 16.82 -5.09
C ALA A 326 4.68 17.48 -4.70
N SER A 327 4.74 18.76 -4.33
CA SER A 327 3.55 19.61 -4.29
C SER A 327 3.12 19.85 -5.72
N GLN A 328 1.84 19.59 -6.06
CA GLN A 328 1.29 20.11 -7.30
C GLN A 328 1.52 21.63 -7.31
N THR A 329 2.01 22.16 -8.43
CA THR A 329 2.25 23.58 -8.65
C THR A 329 1.12 24.46 -8.11
N ASP A 330 1.52 25.59 -7.51
CA ASP A 330 0.74 26.57 -6.73
C ASP A 330 -0.61 27.03 -7.34
N VAL A 331 -1.67 26.23 -7.21
CA VAL A 331 -3.05 26.72 -7.45
C VAL A 331 -4.03 26.39 -6.30
N ASP A 332 -3.73 25.43 -5.41
CA ASP A 332 -4.61 25.08 -4.28
C ASP A 332 -4.13 25.62 -2.91
N LYS A 333 -3.65 26.88 -2.87
CA LYS A 333 -3.66 27.68 -1.63
C LYS A 333 -5.01 28.35 -1.38
N GLN A 334 -6.09 27.83 -1.95
CA GLN A 334 -7.43 27.99 -1.37
C GLN A 334 -7.73 26.73 -0.57
N THR A 335 -7.21 26.74 0.66
CA THR A 335 -7.62 25.86 1.74
C THR A 335 -9.15 25.95 1.90
N ASP A 336 -9.86 24.88 1.53
CA ASP A 336 -11.13 24.57 2.17
C ASP A 336 -10.84 24.53 3.69
N PRO A 337 -11.53 25.30 4.56
CA PRO A 337 -11.23 25.40 6.00
C PRO A 337 -11.37 24.08 6.79
N LEU A 338 -11.52 22.95 6.11
CA LEU A 338 -11.80 21.62 6.64
C LEU A 338 -10.65 20.62 6.44
N VAL A 339 -9.55 21.00 5.76
CA VAL A 339 -8.30 20.22 5.76
C VAL A 339 -7.41 20.80 6.86
N GLY A 340 -7.55 20.24 8.07
CA GLY A 340 -6.75 20.64 9.22
C GLY A 340 -5.27 20.34 8.99
N ASP A 341 -4.43 21.26 9.45
CA ASP A 341 -2.97 21.35 9.32
C ASP A 341 -2.16 20.24 10.04
N VAL A 342 -2.77 19.09 10.26
CA VAL A 342 -2.17 17.88 10.82
C VAL A 342 -2.80 16.74 10.02
N GLY A 343 -2.03 15.76 9.52
CA GLY A 343 -2.43 14.75 8.51
C GLY A 343 -3.59 13.80 8.83
N ASP A 344 -4.64 14.28 9.50
CA ASP A 344 -5.86 13.60 9.90
C ASP A 344 -6.88 13.69 8.76
N VAL A 345 -7.37 12.54 8.30
CA VAL A 345 -8.24 12.45 7.14
C VAL A 345 -9.68 12.25 7.58
N LYS A 346 -10.57 13.13 7.13
CA LYS A 346 -12.03 13.04 7.37
C LYS A 346 -12.64 11.93 6.52
N ILE A 347 -13.46 11.06 7.13
CA ILE A 347 -14.19 10.01 6.40
C ILE A 347 -15.53 10.55 5.91
N SER A 348 -15.55 11.10 4.70
CA SER A 348 -16.76 11.66 4.08
C SER A 348 -17.47 12.69 5.00
N ASN A 349 -18.80 12.64 5.09
CA ASN A 349 -19.63 13.49 5.93
C ASN A 349 -19.95 12.87 7.32
N THR A 350 -19.21 11.86 7.75
CA THR A 350 -19.55 11.09 8.98
C THR A 350 -19.16 11.78 10.29
N GLY A 351 -18.31 12.81 10.25
CA GLY A 351 -17.73 13.41 11.46
C GLY A 351 -16.58 12.60 12.08
N VAL A 352 -16.24 11.45 11.49
CA VAL A 352 -15.13 10.57 11.90
C VAL A 352 -13.85 10.93 11.15
N PHE A 353 -12.73 11.00 11.87
CA PHE A 353 -11.40 11.28 11.35
C PHE A 353 -10.43 10.16 11.72
N VAL A 354 -9.46 9.87 10.84
CA VAL A 354 -8.38 8.93 11.10
C VAL A 354 -7.03 9.62 11.00
N GLY A 355 -6.16 9.39 11.99
CA GLY A 355 -4.85 10.04 12.07
C GLY A 355 -3.74 9.09 12.51
N SER A 356 -2.50 9.59 12.42
CA SER A 356 -1.30 8.91 12.91
C SER A 356 -0.70 9.69 14.07
N ARG A 357 -0.54 9.06 15.24
CA ARG A 357 0.04 9.66 16.46
C ARG A 357 0.82 8.59 17.23
N SER A 358 1.96 8.94 17.80
CA SER A 358 2.73 8.01 18.61
C SER A 358 1.98 7.60 19.88
N ALA A 359 2.34 6.47 20.46
CA ALA A 359 1.65 5.94 21.65
C ALA A 359 1.82 6.81 22.91
N ASP A 360 2.81 7.71 22.91
CA ASP A 360 3.16 8.70 23.93
C ASP A 360 2.83 10.14 23.50
N TYR A 361 2.14 10.32 22.37
CA TYR A 361 1.81 11.64 21.83
C TYR A 361 0.94 12.43 22.81
N THR A 362 1.31 13.70 23.02
CA THR A 362 0.55 14.64 23.83
C THR A 362 -0.23 15.58 22.92
N PHE A 363 -1.56 15.51 22.98
CA PHE A 363 -2.43 16.37 22.18
C PHE A 363 -2.43 17.80 22.70
N THR A 364 -2.27 18.73 21.76
CA THR A 364 -2.34 20.18 21.98
C THR A 364 -3.76 20.62 22.37
N ASP A 365 -3.90 21.78 23.01
CA ASP A 365 -5.21 22.33 23.33
C ASP A 365 -6.04 22.63 22.08
N GLU A 366 -5.38 23.03 20.99
CA GLU A 366 -6.00 23.23 19.67
C GLU A 366 -6.61 21.93 19.13
N GLU A 367 -5.88 20.81 19.20
CA GLU A 367 -6.41 19.50 18.80
C GLU A 367 -7.59 19.07 19.68
N ARG A 368 -7.50 19.30 21.00
CA ARG A 368 -8.57 19.00 21.97
C ARG A 368 -9.82 19.85 21.76
N GLN A 369 -9.67 21.08 21.27
CA GLN A 369 -10.81 21.93 20.89
C GLN A 369 -11.37 21.56 19.52
N ARG A 370 -10.51 21.11 18.60
CA ARG A 370 -10.89 20.72 17.23
C ARG A 370 -11.73 19.43 17.21
N TYR A 371 -11.42 18.48 18.09
CA TYR A 371 -12.11 17.20 18.19
C TYR A 371 -12.83 17.09 19.53
N GLY A 372 -14.14 16.88 19.51
CA GLY A 372 -14.91 16.66 20.75
C GLY A 372 -14.62 15.31 21.39
N LEU A 373 -14.02 14.37 20.65
CA LEU A 373 -13.51 13.10 21.17
C LEU A 373 -12.25 12.67 20.42
N ILE A 374 -11.24 12.22 21.17
CA ILE A 374 -10.03 11.62 20.61
C ILE A 374 -9.89 10.20 21.15
N LEU A 375 -9.96 9.20 20.29
CA LEU A 375 -9.66 7.80 20.59
C LEU A 375 -8.21 7.52 20.23
N HIS A 376 -7.34 7.39 21.25
CA HIS A 376 -5.90 7.27 21.05
C HIS A 376 -5.36 5.94 21.55
N PHE A 377 -4.65 5.21 20.68
CA PHE A 377 -3.98 3.97 21.07
C PHE A 377 -2.65 4.27 21.79
N ALA A 378 -2.71 4.37 23.13
CA ALA A 378 -1.61 4.80 23.98
C ALA A 378 -0.83 3.64 24.61
N SER A 379 0.43 3.88 24.93
CA SER A 379 1.28 2.93 25.67
C SER A 379 0.67 2.64 27.05
N ARG A 380 0.80 1.39 27.53
CA ARG A 380 0.43 1.07 28.92
C ARG A 380 1.31 1.88 29.88
N PRO A 381 0.75 2.47 30.94
CA PRO A 381 1.57 3.05 32.00
C PRO A 381 2.51 1.99 32.57
N LYS A 382 3.82 2.28 32.67
CA LYS A 382 4.75 1.43 33.44
C LYS A 382 4.35 1.54 34.90
N ALA A 383 3.78 0.48 35.47
CA ALA A 383 3.52 0.44 36.91
C ALA A 383 4.86 0.59 37.65
N VAL A 384 4.94 1.58 38.54
CA VAL A 384 6.05 1.75 39.48
C VAL A 384 6.09 0.48 40.34
N ALA A 385 7.25 -0.18 40.35
CA ALA A 385 7.46 -1.37 41.13
C ALA A 385 7.39 -1.04 42.62
N GLU A 386 6.45 -1.64 43.36
CA GLU A 386 6.65 -2.02 44.77
C GLU A 386 5.55 -3.01 45.24
N THR A 387 6.02 -4.22 45.54
CA THR A 387 5.56 -5.26 46.48
C THR A 387 4.10 -5.35 46.93
N ALA A 388 3.46 -6.49 46.63
CA ALA A 388 2.62 -7.38 47.47
C ALA A 388 1.47 -8.00 46.65
N SER A 389 1.69 -9.17 46.04
CA SER A 389 1.28 -10.49 46.57
C SER A 389 -0.24 -10.76 46.53
N GLU A 390 -0.65 -11.39 45.42
CA GLU A 390 -1.59 -12.53 45.33
C GLU A 390 -3.10 -12.39 45.58
N LEU A 391 -3.67 -11.21 45.84
CA LEU A 391 -5.14 -11.04 45.81
C LEU A 391 -5.67 -10.00 44.80
N SER A 392 -4.77 -9.25 44.14
CA SER A 392 -5.12 -8.14 43.24
C SER A 392 -5.32 -8.55 41.76
N ASP A 393 -4.80 -9.70 41.34
CA ASP A 393 -4.80 -10.12 39.92
C ASP A 393 -6.18 -10.52 39.37
N LYS A 394 -7.13 -10.87 40.25
CA LYS A 394 -8.52 -11.15 39.84
C LYS A 394 -9.42 -9.92 39.83
N LEU A 395 -9.03 -8.83 40.52
CA LEU A 395 -9.83 -7.60 40.61
C LEU A 395 -9.32 -6.48 39.69
N SER A 396 -8.01 -6.46 39.39
CA SER A 396 -7.40 -5.54 38.42
C SER A 396 -7.82 -5.81 36.96
N SER A 397 -8.28 -7.03 36.67
CA SER A 397 -8.86 -7.41 35.37
C SER A 397 -10.25 -6.81 35.12
N LEU A 398 -10.92 -6.27 36.15
CA LEU A 398 -12.30 -5.75 36.07
C LEU A 398 -12.40 -4.22 36.19
N ASN A 399 -11.33 -3.51 36.57
CA ASN A 399 -11.41 -2.09 37.00
C ASN A 399 -10.43 -1.11 36.31
N LEU A 400 -9.91 -1.41 35.12
CA LEU A 400 -9.30 -0.40 34.23
C LEU A 400 -10.23 -0.06 33.05
N LEU A 401 -11.54 -0.02 33.32
CA LEU A 401 -12.45 0.76 32.49
C LEU A 401 -12.14 2.23 32.78
N ASN A 402 -11.39 2.87 31.88
CA ASN A 402 -11.35 4.32 31.79
C ASN A 402 -12.80 4.80 31.82
N LEU A 403 -13.21 5.47 32.89
CA LEU A 403 -14.50 6.14 32.98
C LEU A 403 -14.69 6.97 31.70
N PRO A 404 -15.84 6.87 31.01
CA PRO A 404 -16.10 7.67 29.83
C PRO A 404 -15.88 9.14 30.17
N PRO A 405 -15.03 9.89 29.43
CA PRO A 405 -14.93 11.33 29.65
C PRO A 405 -16.31 11.95 29.44
N SER A 406 -16.74 12.79 30.39
CA SER A 406 -18.12 13.31 30.46
C SER A 406 -18.48 14.27 29.32
N SER A 407 -17.48 14.75 28.56
CA SER A 407 -17.53 15.39 27.23
C SER A 407 -16.14 15.96 26.93
N GLY A 408 -15.71 16.01 25.65
CA GLY A 408 -14.48 16.73 25.27
C GLY A 408 -13.16 16.10 25.75
N GLY A 409 -12.97 14.78 25.61
CA GLY A 409 -11.85 14.07 26.24
C GLY A 409 -11.06 13.11 25.34
N ILE A 410 -9.82 12.83 25.76
CA ILE A 410 -8.98 11.78 25.18
C ILE A 410 -9.35 10.44 25.84
N TYR A 411 -9.80 9.47 25.06
CA TYR A 411 -10.03 8.11 25.50
C TYR A 411 -8.85 7.22 25.06
N ALA A 412 -8.03 6.83 26.03
CA ALA A 412 -6.84 6.02 25.80
C ALA A 412 -7.19 4.52 25.69
N LEU A 413 -6.77 3.90 24.58
CA LEU A 413 -6.88 2.48 24.28
C LEU A 413 -5.51 1.81 24.41
N HIS A 414 -5.32 0.99 25.43
CA HIS A 414 -4.04 0.35 25.72
C HIS A 414 -3.86 -0.99 24.98
N LEU A 415 -3.76 -0.93 23.66
CA LEU A 415 -3.53 -2.08 22.77
C LEU A 415 -2.28 -1.88 21.92
N SER A 416 -1.40 -2.89 21.84
CA SER A 416 -0.30 -2.91 20.85
C SER A 416 -0.70 -3.67 19.59
N SER A 417 0.08 -3.50 18.52
CA SER A 417 -0.12 -4.21 17.25
C SER A 417 0.28 -5.71 17.29
N SER A 418 0.58 -6.25 18.48
CA SER A 418 1.04 -7.63 18.66
C SER A 418 -0.08 -8.67 18.51
N LYS A 419 0.28 -9.90 18.12
CA LYS A 419 -0.68 -11.02 17.98
C LYS A 419 -1.45 -11.33 19.27
N LYS A 420 -0.89 -11.05 20.46
CA LYS A 420 -1.54 -11.28 21.75
C LYS A 420 -2.67 -10.27 22.01
N ASP A 421 -2.43 -9.00 21.66
CA ASP A 421 -3.37 -7.90 21.91
C ASP A 421 -4.54 -7.86 20.91
N MET A 422 -4.42 -8.57 19.79
CA MET A 422 -5.53 -8.80 18.85
C MET A 422 -6.74 -9.47 19.49
N SER A 423 -6.55 -10.22 20.58
CA SER A 423 -7.67 -10.83 21.31
C SER A 423 -8.43 -9.80 22.16
N ALA A 424 -7.74 -8.76 22.64
CA ALA A 424 -8.29 -7.69 23.48
C ALA A 424 -9.09 -6.64 22.69
N ILE A 425 -9.08 -6.67 21.36
CA ILE A 425 -10.00 -5.89 20.51
C ILE A 425 -11.45 -6.11 20.94
N ARG A 426 -11.81 -7.35 21.31
CA ARG A 426 -13.18 -7.72 21.69
C ARG A 426 -13.66 -7.03 22.96
N THR A 427 -12.75 -6.68 23.87
CA THR A 427 -13.08 -6.00 25.13
C THR A 427 -12.89 -4.50 25.04
N ALA A 428 -11.89 -4.03 24.28
CA ALA A 428 -11.55 -2.62 24.19
C ALA A 428 -12.43 -1.83 23.21
N PHE A 429 -12.88 -2.43 22.11
CA PHE A 429 -13.64 -1.71 21.07
C PHE A 429 -15.08 -1.37 21.48
N PRO A 430 -15.87 -2.25 22.13
CA PRO A 430 -17.25 -1.93 22.49
C PRO A 430 -17.43 -0.59 23.24
N PRO A 431 -16.71 -0.32 24.36
CA PRO A 431 -16.87 0.96 25.05
C PRO A 431 -16.41 2.15 24.18
N ALA A 432 -15.37 1.97 23.35
CA ALA A 432 -14.91 3.01 22.45
C ALA A 432 -15.94 3.33 21.35
N ILE A 433 -16.66 2.33 20.83
CA ILE A 433 -17.74 2.50 19.86
C ILE A 433 -18.90 3.27 20.49
N ASP A 434 -19.28 2.94 21.73
CA ASP A 434 -20.39 3.63 22.42
C ASP A 434 -20.06 5.08 22.74
N ILE A 435 -18.84 5.37 23.20
CA ILE A 435 -18.39 6.74 23.44
C ILE A 435 -18.34 7.52 22.12
N ALA A 436 -17.84 6.91 21.04
CA ALA A 436 -17.85 7.53 19.72
C ALA A 436 -19.27 7.84 19.23
N HIS A 437 -20.20 6.89 19.39
CA HIS A 437 -21.60 7.09 19.04
C HIS A 437 -22.21 8.29 19.78
N ASN A 438 -22.00 8.37 21.10
CA ASN A 438 -22.49 9.47 21.93
C ASN A 438 -21.91 10.83 21.55
N SER A 439 -20.63 10.90 21.16
CA SER A 439 -20.03 12.14 20.67
C SER A 439 -20.58 12.52 19.29
N LEU A 440 -20.73 11.55 18.39
CA LEU A 440 -21.28 11.80 17.05
C LEU A 440 -22.74 12.28 17.10
N THR A 441 -23.58 11.76 18.00
CA THR A 441 -24.98 12.22 18.16
C THR A 441 -25.06 13.64 18.73
N LYS A 442 -24.04 14.09 19.46
CA LYS A 442 -23.84 15.49 19.87
C LYS A 442 -23.25 16.38 18.76
N ASN A 443 -23.07 15.84 17.55
CA ASN A 443 -22.44 16.50 16.41
C ASN A 443 -20.96 16.89 16.67
N GLU A 444 -20.28 16.17 17.56
CA GLU A 444 -18.86 16.34 17.83
C GLU A 444 -18.00 15.60 16.80
N LYS A 445 -16.85 16.17 16.46
CA LYS A 445 -15.85 15.50 15.59
C LYS A 445 -15.07 14.47 16.40
N VAL A 446 -14.95 13.26 15.87
CA VAL A 446 -14.24 12.14 16.52
C VAL A 446 -12.95 11.81 15.76
N LEU A 447 -11.79 11.94 16.41
CA LEU A 447 -10.50 11.51 15.88
C LEU A 447 -10.12 10.12 16.41
N ILE A 448 -9.70 9.22 15.53
CA ILE A 448 -9.14 7.92 15.91
C ILE A 448 -7.71 7.81 15.39
N CYS A 449 -6.75 7.57 16.27
CA CYS A 449 -5.33 7.55 15.89
C CYS A 449 -4.52 6.49 16.62
N CYS A 450 -3.58 5.88 15.87
CA CYS A 450 -2.54 4.99 16.38
C CYS A 450 -1.19 5.32 15.72
N GLN A 451 -0.11 4.65 16.12
CA GLN A 451 1.26 4.92 15.63
C GLN A 451 1.39 5.02 14.11
N THR A 452 0.66 4.18 13.38
CA THR A 452 0.75 4.08 11.91
C THR A 452 -0.49 4.60 11.18
N GLY A 453 -1.54 4.98 11.91
CA GLY A 453 -2.83 5.35 11.33
C GLY A 453 -3.53 4.25 10.51
N LYS A 454 -3.12 2.97 10.64
CA LYS A 454 -3.56 1.88 9.76
C LYS A 454 -4.38 0.78 10.44
N ASP A 455 -3.73 -0.16 11.12
CA ASP A 455 -4.38 -1.42 11.52
C ASP A 455 -5.34 -1.23 12.69
N LEU A 456 -4.85 -0.73 13.84
CA LEU A 456 -5.66 -0.51 15.05
C LEU A 456 -6.69 0.60 14.84
N SER A 457 -6.24 1.80 14.44
CA SER A 457 -7.15 2.93 14.20
C SER A 457 -8.12 2.65 13.06
N GLY A 458 -7.65 2.13 11.92
CA GLY A 458 -8.52 1.81 10.78
C GLY A 458 -9.53 0.70 11.09
N SER A 459 -9.18 -0.29 11.90
CA SER A 459 -10.15 -1.31 12.33
C SER A 459 -11.20 -0.77 13.30
N LEU A 460 -10.83 0.13 14.22
CA LEU A 460 -11.80 0.80 15.09
C LEU A 460 -12.70 1.77 14.31
N VAL A 461 -12.15 2.50 13.33
CA VAL A 461 -12.94 3.32 12.40
C VAL A 461 -13.98 2.47 11.67
N VAL A 462 -13.58 1.33 11.10
CA VAL A 462 -14.53 0.42 10.45
C VAL A 462 -15.59 -0.06 11.44
N ALA A 463 -15.21 -0.42 12.67
CA ALA A 463 -16.17 -0.87 13.68
C ALA A 463 -17.19 0.24 14.03
N ILE A 464 -16.74 1.47 14.26
CA ILE A 464 -17.62 2.62 14.53
C ILE A 464 -18.55 2.89 13.34
N LEU A 465 -18.02 2.96 12.12
CA LEU A 465 -18.82 3.19 10.92
C LEU A 465 -19.85 2.08 10.69
N THR A 466 -19.52 0.83 11.01
CA THR A 466 -20.43 -0.31 10.86
C THR A 466 -21.51 -0.31 11.93
N SER A 467 -21.18 0.07 13.17
CA SER A 467 -22.11 0.06 14.31
C SER A 467 -22.99 1.31 14.42
N CYS A 468 -22.60 2.43 13.82
CA CYS A 468 -23.26 3.73 14.04
C CYS A 468 -23.94 4.31 12.81
N PHE A 469 -23.64 3.82 11.60
CA PHE A 469 -24.15 4.43 10.35
C PHE A 469 -24.93 3.42 9.49
N THR A 470 -26.03 3.91 8.92
CA THR A 470 -26.82 3.20 7.89
C THR A 470 -26.03 3.10 6.58
N ASN A 471 -26.51 2.32 5.61
CA ASN A 471 -25.85 2.20 4.30
C ASN A 471 -25.80 3.52 3.52
N GLN A 472 -26.67 4.47 3.85
CA GLN A 472 -26.76 5.79 3.24
C GLN A 472 -25.82 6.81 3.89
N ARG A 473 -24.85 6.38 4.71
CA ARG A 473 -23.93 7.25 5.48
C ARG A 473 -24.64 8.17 6.47
N THR A 474 -25.84 7.79 6.92
CA THR A 474 -26.59 8.53 7.93
C THR A 474 -26.27 7.99 9.32
N LEU A 475 -25.94 8.87 10.26
CA LEU A 475 -25.75 8.51 11.66
C LEU A 475 -27.09 8.06 12.25
N ILE A 476 -27.10 6.89 12.88
CA ILE A 476 -28.27 6.37 13.61
C ILE A 476 -28.33 7.12 14.95
N GLN A 477 -29.35 7.94 15.14
CA GLN A 477 -29.47 8.81 16.33
C GLN A 477 -30.03 8.04 17.53
N ASP A 478 -31.08 7.26 17.29
CA ASP A 478 -31.79 6.54 18.34
C ASP A 478 -31.07 5.25 18.75
N LYS A 479 -31.10 4.95 20.06
CA LYS A 479 -30.40 3.78 20.61
C LYS A 479 -31.10 2.47 20.23
N ALA A 480 -32.43 2.42 20.20
CA ALA A 480 -33.18 1.23 19.83
C ALA A 480 -33.04 0.95 18.32
N GLU A 481 -33.04 1.99 17.48
CA GLU A 481 -32.70 1.85 16.05
C GLU A 481 -31.29 1.29 15.85
N ARG A 482 -30.31 1.76 16.65
CA ARG A 482 -28.95 1.25 16.60
C ARG A 482 -28.88 -0.22 17.02
N GLU A 483 -29.62 -0.64 18.04
CA GLU A 483 -29.71 -2.04 18.45
C GLU A 483 -30.28 -2.93 17.34
N ASN A 484 -31.38 -2.53 16.70
CA ASN A 484 -31.94 -3.24 15.54
C ASN A 484 -30.95 -3.30 14.37
N HIS A 485 -30.28 -2.19 14.07
CA HIS A 485 -29.24 -2.15 13.03
C HIS A 485 -28.09 -3.11 13.34
N LEU A 486 -27.63 -3.17 14.60
CA LEU A 486 -26.58 -4.10 15.02
C LEU A 486 -26.98 -5.57 14.81
N GLU A 487 -28.27 -5.88 14.84
CA GLU A 487 -28.79 -7.21 14.56
C GLU A 487 -28.66 -7.61 13.09
N GLU A 488 -28.84 -6.66 12.17
CA GLU A 488 -28.81 -6.84 10.72
C GLU A 488 -27.41 -6.75 10.08
N ILE A 489 -26.40 -6.32 10.84
CA ILE A 489 -25.03 -6.21 10.33
C ILE A 489 -24.56 -7.55 9.74
N SER A 490 -24.02 -7.47 8.54
CA SER A 490 -23.42 -8.60 7.84
C SER A 490 -21.94 -8.35 7.52
N LYS A 491 -21.26 -9.37 7.03
CA LYS A 491 -19.89 -9.21 6.47
C LYS A 491 -19.86 -8.20 5.33
N ASP A 492 -20.95 -8.05 4.58
CA ASP A 492 -21.05 -7.07 3.51
C ASP A 492 -21.10 -5.64 4.06
N THR A 493 -21.83 -5.42 5.16
CA THR A 493 -21.87 -4.13 5.85
C THR A 493 -20.48 -3.68 6.28
N THR A 494 -19.70 -4.55 6.95
CA THR A 494 -18.31 -4.25 7.33
C THR A 494 -17.43 -3.97 6.12
N ARG A 495 -17.61 -4.74 5.03
CA ARG A 495 -16.88 -4.56 3.77
C ARG A 495 -17.18 -3.20 3.13
N ARG A 496 -18.43 -2.76 3.12
CA ARG A 496 -18.86 -1.45 2.61
C ARG A 496 -18.27 -0.30 3.43
N ARG A 497 -18.26 -0.38 4.76
CA ARG A 497 -17.62 0.67 5.60
C ARG A 497 -16.12 0.76 5.44
N LEU A 498 -15.47 -0.37 5.18
CA LEU A 498 -14.07 -0.37 4.77
C LEU A 498 -13.84 0.36 3.43
N GLN A 499 -14.78 0.29 2.48
CA GLN A 499 -14.70 1.07 1.24
C GLN A 499 -14.76 2.57 1.52
N TRP A 500 -15.59 3.02 2.47
CA TRP A 500 -15.65 4.43 2.85
C TRP A 500 -14.31 4.91 3.43
N LEU A 501 -13.71 4.11 4.31
CA LEU A 501 -12.39 4.41 4.88
C LEU A 501 -11.31 4.47 3.81
N VAL A 502 -11.22 3.46 2.94
CA VAL A 502 -10.16 3.38 1.92
C VAL A 502 -10.34 4.42 0.82
N SER A 503 -11.59 4.79 0.50
CA SER A 503 -11.87 5.88 -0.43
C SER A 503 -11.37 7.22 0.09
N ALA A 504 -11.44 7.46 1.41
CA ALA A 504 -10.95 8.68 2.04
C ALA A 504 -9.43 8.61 2.30
N ASN A 505 -8.94 7.52 2.89
CA ASN A 505 -7.53 7.31 3.20
C ASN A 505 -7.10 5.86 2.85
N PRO A 506 -6.47 5.64 1.69
CA PRO A 506 -5.97 4.32 1.29
C PRO A 506 -4.93 3.73 2.24
N ARG A 507 -4.17 4.57 2.93
CA ARG A 507 -3.12 4.15 3.87
C ARG A 507 -3.69 3.62 5.19
N ALA A 508 -4.93 4.02 5.54
CA ALA A 508 -5.61 3.59 6.74
C ALA A 508 -6.25 2.19 6.65
N SER A 509 -6.05 1.46 5.54
CA SER A 509 -6.70 0.16 5.35
C SER A 509 -6.19 -0.91 6.32
N PRO A 510 -7.02 -1.43 7.25
CA PRO A 510 -6.61 -2.49 8.15
C PRO A 510 -6.35 -3.80 7.38
N SER A 511 -5.39 -4.57 7.89
CA SER A 511 -5.07 -5.90 7.39
C SER A 511 -6.21 -6.89 7.63
N ARG A 512 -6.18 -8.01 6.90
CA ARG A 512 -7.22 -9.05 6.98
C ARG A 512 -7.39 -9.60 8.40
N ALA A 513 -6.29 -9.70 9.17
CA ALA A 513 -6.33 -10.18 10.55
C ALA A 513 -7.18 -9.27 11.45
N TYR A 514 -7.06 -7.95 11.32
CA TYR A 514 -7.84 -6.99 12.10
C TYR A 514 -9.30 -6.96 11.67
N LEU A 515 -9.58 -7.00 10.36
CA LEU A 515 -10.94 -7.09 9.85
C LEU A 515 -11.66 -8.37 10.28
N LEU A 516 -10.94 -9.50 10.41
CA LEU A 516 -11.51 -10.72 10.97
C LEU A 516 -11.94 -10.51 12.43
N ARG A 517 -11.15 -9.80 13.25
CA ARG A 517 -11.53 -9.47 14.64
C ARG A 517 -12.72 -8.53 14.73
N VAL A 518 -12.80 -7.53 13.86
CA VAL A 518 -13.99 -6.66 13.77
C VAL A 518 -15.23 -7.47 13.40
N ASN A 519 -15.14 -8.37 12.43
CA ASN A 519 -16.26 -9.25 12.07
C ASN A 519 -16.63 -10.20 13.21
N GLU A 520 -15.66 -10.77 13.93
CA GLU A 520 -15.93 -11.60 15.10
C GLU A 520 -16.64 -10.80 16.21
N LEU A 521 -16.23 -9.55 16.43
CA LEU A 521 -16.85 -8.65 17.41
C LEU A 521 -18.30 -8.33 17.02
N LEU A 522 -18.55 -7.92 15.77
CA LEU A 522 -19.85 -7.41 15.35
C LEU A 522 -20.86 -8.50 14.99
N LEU A 523 -20.41 -9.66 14.51
CA LEU A 523 -21.27 -10.71 13.96
C LEU A 523 -21.45 -11.92 14.88
N SER A 524 -20.60 -12.10 15.89
CA SER A 524 -20.71 -13.28 16.77
C SER A 524 -21.78 -13.06 17.84
N HIS A 525 -22.78 -13.95 17.87
CA HIS A 525 -23.80 -13.98 18.92
C HIS A 525 -23.23 -14.12 20.35
N ARG A 526 -22.00 -14.62 20.52
CA ARG A 526 -21.35 -14.76 21.85
C ARG A 526 -20.87 -13.44 22.45
N PHE A 527 -20.80 -12.38 21.65
CA PHE A 527 -20.31 -11.06 22.08
C PHE A 527 -21.37 -9.98 21.92
N ARG A 528 -22.61 -10.35 21.54
CA ARG A 528 -23.78 -9.50 21.76
C ARG A 528 -24.12 -9.60 23.25
N PRO A 529 -24.35 -8.48 23.96
CA PRO A 529 -24.87 -8.56 25.33
C PRO A 529 -26.15 -9.40 25.31
N ASP A 530 -26.25 -10.38 26.21
CA ASP A 530 -27.38 -11.31 26.28
C ASP A 530 -28.70 -10.52 26.37
N GLN A 531 -29.50 -10.57 25.31
CA GLN A 531 -30.93 -10.31 25.39
C GLN A 531 -31.59 -11.56 25.99
N LYS A 532 -31.74 -11.59 27.32
CA LYS A 532 -32.71 -12.34 28.16
C LYS A 532 -32.16 -12.36 29.60
N ALA A 533 -32.86 -11.94 30.65
CA ALA A 533 -34.27 -11.70 30.88
C ALA A 533 -34.46 -10.61 31.96
#